data_AF-A0A7Y7TVY3-F1
#
_entry.id   AF-A0A7Y7TVY3-F1
#
_cell.length_a   1.000
_cell.length_b   1.000
_cell.length_c   1.000
_cell.angle_alpha   90.00
_cell.angle_beta   90.00
_cell.angle_gamma   90.00
#
_symmetry.space_group_name_H-M   'P 1'
#
loop_
_entity.id
_entity.type
_entity.pdbx_description
1 polymer ?
#
loop_
_entity_poly.entity_id
_entity_poly.type
_entity_poly.pdbx_seq_one_letter_code
_entity_poly.pdbx_strand_id
1 'polypeptide(L)'
;MLDKKNCNAKPFLKWAGGKAQLIDSISSSLPKHLKTSESLIYVEPFIGSGALLFWFLQSYPNTKKAVVNDINQDLFNAYNVIKKEPENLIKELGSIQDKYYSLKDEMERKDFFLAQRDKFNARNLNSIQSTALLIFMNRTCYNGLYRVNSKGKFNVPFGKYSKPKICDVPTIKCDSQLLQKVTILNGDYSEILSHVDSPKAFFYIDPPYKPISQSSSFNAYDKNKFDDTEQERLKDFCARIGTLGHYWLLSNSDTKNFDPNNEYFDNLYKDFNIKRVKAKRKINSISSKRGEIFELLISNY
;
A
#
# COMPACT_ATOMS: atom_id res chain seq x y z
N MET A 1 -12.73 27.02 -6.03
CA MET A 1 -11.87 26.51 -4.94
C MET A 1 -12.69 25.50 -4.16
N LEU A 2 -12.23 24.25 -4.03
CA LEU A 2 -12.89 23.29 -3.14
C LEU A 2 -12.64 23.75 -1.70
N ASP A 3 -13.69 23.82 -0.89
CA ASP A 3 -13.61 24.12 0.53
C ASP A 3 -12.60 23.19 1.21
N LYS A 4 -11.53 23.75 1.79
CA LYS A 4 -10.51 22.99 2.55
C LYS A 4 -11.11 22.15 3.69
N LYS A 5 -12.36 22.42 4.11
CA LYS A 5 -13.08 21.67 5.15
C LYS A 5 -13.67 20.32 4.69
N ASN A 6 -13.75 20.01 3.39
CA ASN A 6 -14.43 18.81 2.88
C ASN A 6 -13.54 17.86 2.07
N CYS A 7 -12.22 18.03 2.12
CA CYS A 7 -11.31 17.21 1.35
C CYS A 7 -10.86 15.97 2.13
N ASN A 8 -11.36 14.79 1.75
CA ASN A 8 -11.05 13.51 2.38
C ASN A 8 -10.16 12.65 1.46
N ALA A 9 -8.86 12.77 1.64
CA ALA A 9 -7.87 11.98 0.90
C ALA A 9 -7.83 10.54 1.43
N LYS A 10 -7.76 9.56 0.53
CA LYS A 10 -7.86 8.14 0.88
C LYS A 10 -7.33 7.26 -0.26
N PRO A 11 -6.98 5.99 0.01
CA PRO A 11 -6.53 5.06 -1.03
C PRO A 11 -7.37 5.06 -2.32
N PHE A 12 -6.74 5.43 -3.44
CA PHE A 12 -7.35 5.37 -4.78
C PHE A 12 -7.30 3.95 -5.39
N LEU A 13 -6.51 3.04 -4.82
CA LEU A 13 -6.48 1.61 -5.16
C LEU A 13 -6.94 0.74 -3.98
N LYS A 14 -7.59 -0.38 -4.30
CA LYS A 14 -7.64 -1.54 -3.40
C LYS A 14 -6.28 -2.23 -3.47
N TRP A 15 -5.67 -2.49 -2.32
CA TRP A 15 -4.35 -3.13 -2.26
C TRP A 15 -4.34 -4.18 -1.17
N ALA A 16 -3.65 -5.31 -1.43
CA ALA A 16 -3.46 -6.33 -0.42
C ALA A 16 -2.69 -5.74 0.78
N GLY A 17 -3.03 -6.18 1.98
CA GLY A 17 -2.39 -5.67 3.20
C GLY A 17 -2.88 -4.30 3.68
N GLY A 18 -3.90 -3.69 3.04
CA GLY A 18 -4.43 -2.38 3.45
C GLY A 18 -4.78 -2.30 4.95
N LYS A 19 -4.01 -1.49 5.68
CA LYS A 19 -4.02 -1.40 7.15
C LYS A 19 -5.10 -0.49 7.74
N ALA A 20 -6.12 -0.15 6.97
CA ALA A 20 -7.24 0.68 7.44
C ALA A 20 -7.90 0.13 8.71
N GLN A 21 -7.91 -1.19 8.90
CA GLN A 21 -8.46 -1.83 10.11
C GLN A 21 -7.53 -1.78 11.33
N LEU A 22 -6.24 -1.55 11.12
CA LEU A 22 -5.25 -1.42 12.21
C LEU A 22 -5.02 0.03 12.63
N ILE A 23 -5.62 1.01 11.95
CA ILE A 23 -5.40 2.44 12.22
C ILE A 23 -5.58 2.78 13.71
N ASP A 24 -6.62 2.27 14.37
CA ASP A 24 -6.87 2.58 15.79
C ASP A 24 -5.77 2.00 16.71
N SER A 25 -5.33 0.77 16.42
CA SER A 25 -4.25 0.10 17.14
C SER A 25 -2.90 0.76 16.91
N ILE A 26 -2.62 1.16 15.66
CA ILE A 26 -1.44 1.92 15.27
C ILE A 26 -1.44 3.27 15.98
N SER A 27 -2.53 4.04 15.85
CA SER A 27 -2.71 5.36 16.46
C SER A 27 -2.43 5.36 17.96
N SER A 28 -2.95 4.35 18.66
CA SER A 28 -2.76 4.18 20.10
C SER A 28 -1.32 3.78 20.49
N SER A 29 -0.53 3.31 19.53
CA SER A 29 0.87 2.91 19.71
C SER A 29 1.85 3.96 19.18
N LEU A 30 1.38 5.11 18.65
CA LEU A 30 2.25 6.18 18.18
C LEU A 30 2.78 7.03 19.35
N PRO A 31 4.04 7.50 19.31
CA PRO A 31 4.58 8.37 20.34
C PRO A 31 3.77 9.68 20.45
N LYS A 32 3.34 10.05 21.66
CA LYS A 32 2.50 11.23 21.89
C LYS A 32 3.13 12.54 21.40
N HIS A 33 4.46 12.65 21.52
CA HIS A 33 5.22 13.84 21.13
C HIS A 33 5.22 14.10 19.61
N LEU A 34 4.80 13.14 18.76
CA LEU A 34 4.67 13.37 17.33
C LEU A 34 3.66 14.50 17.03
N LYS A 35 2.60 14.64 17.86
CA LYS A 35 1.59 15.70 17.69
C LYS A 35 2.11 17.11 17.98
N THR A 36 3.15 17.22 18.81
CA THR A 36 3.74 18.49 19.26
C THR A 36 5.08 18.78 18.59
N SER A 37 5.55 17.90 17.69
CA SER A 37 6.79 18.11 16.96
C SER A 37 6.66 19.28 15.99
N GLU A 38 7.56 20.26 16.11
CA GLU A 38 7.58 21.45 15.24
C GLU A 38 7.97 21.14 13.79
N SER A 39 8.57 19.98 13.52
CA SER A 39 9.14 19.64 12.21
C SER A 39 9.04 18.15 11.91
N LEU A 40 7.85 17.59 12.04
CA LEU A 40 7.62 16.16 11.83
C LEU A 40 7.85 15.77 10.37
N ILE A 41 8.76 14.82 10.15
CA ILE A 41 8.92 14.09 8.89
C ILE A 41 8.33 12.69 9.06
N TYR A 42 7.43 12.32 8.16
CA TYR A 42 6.84 10.99 8.06
C TYR A 42 7.53 10.19 6.95
N VAL A 43 7.84 8.92 7.20
CA VAL A 43 8.51 8.06 6.23
C VAL A 43 7.78 6.72 6.11
N GLU A 44 7.49 6.28 4.88
CA GLU A 44 6.84 4.99 4.61
C GLU A 44 7.58 4.23 3.50
N PRO A 45 8.51 3.32 3.84
CA PRO A 45 9.36 2.62 2.85
C PRO A 45 8.61 1.62 1.95
N PHE A 46 7.40 1.22 2.37
CA PHE A 46 6.50 0.29 1.70
C PHE A 46 5.08 0.89 1.66
N ILE A 47 4.85 1.88 0.80
CA ILE A 47 3.58 2.63 0.82
C ILE A 47 2.37 1.78 0.44
N GLY A 48 2.49 0.85 -0.51
CA GLY A 48 1.35 0.10 -1.05
C GLY A 48 0.20 1.01 -1.49
N SER A 49 -0.94 0.93 -0.79
CA SER A 49 -2.11 1.80 -1.03
C SER A 49 -2.05 3.19 -0.38
N GLY A 50 -1.07 3.43 0.49
CA GLY A 50 -0.91 4.68 1.25
C GLY A 50 -1.99 4.90 2.29
N ALA A 51 -2.68 3.85 2.75
CA ALA A 51 -3.73 3.98 3.75
C ALA A 51 -3.24 4.70 5.02
N LEU A 52 -2.03 4.37 5.49
CA LEU A 52 -1.43 5.07 6.62
C LEU A 52 -0.90 6.44 6.23
N LEU A 53 -0.24 6.62 5.09
CA LEU A 53 0.11 7.95 4.58
C LEU A 53 -1.07 8.93 4.62
N PHE A 54 -2.20 8.58 3.97
CA PHE A 54 -3.35 9.46 3.87
C PHE A 54 -3.95 9.76 5.26
N TRP A 55 -4.09 8.75 6.12
CA TRP A 55 -4.57 8.93 7.48
C TRP A 55 -3.62 9.78 8.33
N PHE A 56 -2.32 9.52 8.27
CA PHE A 56 -1.30 10.17 9.08
C PHE A 56 -1.19 11.65 8.72
N LEU A 57 -1.13 11.99 7.43
CA LEU A 57 -1.02 13.39 7.02
C LEU A 57 -2.26 14.23 7.32
N GLN A 58 -3.43 13.60 7.45
CA GLN A 58 -4.67 14.26 7.89
C GLN A 58 -4.74 14.36 9.43
N SER A 59 -4.20 13.38 10.16
CA SER A 59 -4.23 13.32 11.63
C SER A 59 -3.09 14.12 12.30
N TYR A 60 -1.99 14.34 11.57
CA TYR A 60 -0.80 15.05 12.02
C TYR A 60 -0.52 16.24 11.08
N PRO A 61 -1.32 17.33 11.17
CA PRO A 61 -1.19 18.49 10.28
C PRO A 61 0.16 19.21 10.43
N ASN A 62 0.86 19.02 11.56
CA ASN A 62 2.23 19.47 11.80
C ASN A 62 3.30 18.70 10.99
N THR A 63 2.90 17.67 10.22
CA THR A 63 3.81 16.97 9.29
C THR A 63 4.20 17.90 8.14
N LYS A 64 5.46 18.35 8.15
CA LYS A 64 6.00 19.26 7.13
C LYS A 64 6.24 18.56 5.79
N LYS A 65 6.75 17.33 5.85
CA LYS A 65 7.15 16.55 4.67
C LYS A 65 6.91 15.08 4.94
N ALA A 66 6.57 14.34 3.89
CA ALA A 66 6.63 12.89 3.92
C ALA A 66 7.54 12.36 2.81
N VAL A 67 8.18 11.23 3.07
CA VAL A 67 8.98 10.49 2.09
C VAL A 67 8.44 9.08 2.01
N VAL A 68 8.04 8.65 0.82
CA VAL A 68 7.43 7.34 0.61
C VAL A 68 8.15 6.60 -0.50
N ASN A 69 8.17 5.27 -0.40
CA ASN A 69 8.78 4.39 -1.39
C ASN A 69 7.88 3.18 -1.66
N ASP A 70 7.99 2.64 -2.86
CA ASP A 70 7.55 1.28 -3.18
C ASP A 70 8.48 0.70 -4.25
N ILE A 71 8.70 -0.60 -4.24
CA ILE A 71 9.42 -1.29 -5.31
C ILE A 71 8.57 -1.38 -6.60
N ASN A 72 7.24 -1.29 -6.47
CA ASN A 72 6.32 -1.41 -7.59
C ASN A 72 6.28 -0.13 -8.46
N GLN A 73 6.84 -0.24 -9.66
CA GLN A 73 6.88 0.85 -10.65
C GLN A 73 5.48 1.37 -11.04
N ASP A 74 4.47 0.49 -11.14
CA ASP A 74 3.10 0.89 -11.49
C ASP A 74 2.49 1.77 -10.39
N LEU A 75 2.75 1.46 -9.10
CA LEU A 75 2.35 2.31 -7.98
C LEU A 75 3.07 3.66 -8.00
N PHE A 76 4.40 3.65 -8.16
CA PHE A 76 5.18 4.88 -8.23
C PHE A 76 4.66 5.83 -9.33
N ASN A 77 4.41 5.27 -10.52
CA ASN A 77 3.85 6.04 -11.64
C ASN A 77 2.47 6.60 -11.29
N ALA A 78 1.60 5.79 -10.69
CA ALA A 78 0.26 6.21 -10.31
C ALA A 78 0.24 7.36 -9.29
N TYR A 79 1.05 7.26 -8.23
CA TYR A 79 1.18 8.35 -7.25
C TYR A 79 1.73 9.64 -7.90
N ASN A 80 2.72 9.53 -8.79
CA ASN A 80 3.27 10.69 -9.49
C ASN A 80 2.25 11.35 -10.42
N VAL A 81 1.47 10.57 -11.17
CA VAL A 81 0.42 11.09 -12.05
C VAL A 81 -0.67 11.78 -11.25
N ILE A 82 -1.12 11.20 -10.14
CA ILE A 82 -2.12 11.86 -9.27
C ILE A 82 -1.55 13.16 -8.68
N LYS A 83 -0.29 13.16 -8.25
CA LYS A 83 0.38 14.35 -7.72
C LYS A 83 0.51 15.47 -8.76
N LYS A 84 0.91 15.16 -10.00
CA LYS A 84 1.33 16.15 -11.00
C LYS A 84 0.25 16.49 -12.03
N GLU A 85 -0.57 15.51 -12.42
CA GLU A 85 -1.49 15.62 -13.56
C GLU A 85 -2.92 15.11 -13.22
N PRO A 86 -3.54 15.54 -12.10
CA PRO A 86 -4.83 15.01 -11.66
C PRO A 86 -5.96 15.23 -12.67
N GLU A 87 -6.00 16.39 -13.34
CA GLU A 87 -7.09 16.72 -14.29
C GLU A 87 -6.99 15.87 -15.58
N ASN A 88 -5.78 15.61 -16.07
CA ASN A 88 -5.56 14.73 -17.22
C ASN A 88 -5.97 13.29 -16.88
N LEU A 89 -5.61 12.81 -15.69
CA LEU A 89 -6.04 11.50 -15.20
C LEU A 89 -7.57 11.40 -15.06
N ILE A 90 -8.22 12.44 -14.53
CA ILE A 90 -9.68 12.50 -14.39
C ILE A 90 -10.35 12.40 -15.77
N LYS A 91 -9.83 13.12 -16.77
CA LYS A 91 -10.36 13.07 -18.14
C LYS A 91 -10.24 11.67 -18.75
N GLU A 92 -9.07 11.04 -18.62
CA GLU A 92 -8.83 9.68 -19.13
C GLU A 92 -9.73 8.65 -18.45
N LEU A 93 -9.79 8.67 -17.11
CA LEU A 93 -10.66 7.78 -16.33
C LEU A 93 -12.15 8.02 -16.61
N GLY A 94 -12.55 9.27 -16.81
CA GLY A 94 -13.92 9.64 -17.21
C GLY A 94 -14.30 8.99 -18.54
N SER A 95 -13.44 9.10 -19.55
CA SER A 95 -13.66 8.47 -20.86
C SER A 95 -13.77 6.95 -20.77
N ILE A 96 -12.86 6.30 -20.01
CA ILE A 96 -12.92 4.85 -19.78
C ILE A 96 -14.21 4.46 -19.05
N GLN A 97 -14.61 5.23 -18.04
CA GLN A 97 -15.82 4.98 -17.26
C GLN A 97 -17.08 5.10 -18.13
N ASP A 98 -17.21 6.17 -18.90
CA ASP A 98 -18.37 6.42 -19.77
C ASP A 98 -18.50 5.30 -20.81
N LYS A 99 -17.36 4.90 -21.41
CA LYS A 99 -17.33 3.77 -22.33
C LYS A 99 -17.75 2.48 -21.64
N TYR A 100 -17.20 2.16 -20.46
CA TYR A 100 -17.52 0.94 -19.72
C TYR A 100 -18.98 0.88 -19.28
N TYR A 101 -19.55 2.01 -18.83
CA TYR A 101 -20.96 2.10 -18.43
C TYR A 101 -21.94 2.03 -19.61
N SER A 102 -21.52 2.39 -20.81
CA SER A 102 -22.34 2.26 -22.03
C SER A 102 -22.51 0.81 -22.53
N LEU A 103 -21.70 -0.13 -22.02
CA LEU A 103 -21.75 -1.55 -22.42
C LEU A 103 -22.98 -2.24 -21.82
N LYS A 104 -23.66 -3.02 -22.67
CA LYS A 104 -25.02 -3.52 -22.44
C LYS A 104 -25.08 -4.63 -21.40
N ASP A 105 -24.10 -5.52 -21.40
CA ASP A 105 -24.11 -6.72 -20.57
C ASP A 105 -22.73 -7.07 -19.99
N GLU A 106 -22.69 -8.16 -19.20
CA GLU A 106 -21.46 -8.67 -18.57
C GLU A 106 -20.43 -9.15 -19.59
N MET A 107 -20.86 -9.67 -20.74
CA MET A 107 -19.98 -10.21 -21.78
C MET A 107 -19.22 -9.08 -22.46
N GLU A 108 -19.91 -8.03 -22.90
CA GLU A 108 -19.28 -6.85 -23.49
C GLU A 108 -18.29 -6.18 -22.52
N ARG A 109 -18.65 -6.10 -21.23
CA ARG A 109 -17.78 -5.55 -20.17
C ARG A 109 -16.54 -6.39 -19.93
N LYS A 110 -16.69 -7.72 -19.96
CA LYS A 110 -15.57 -8.66 -19.84
C LYS A 110 -14.63 -8.52 -21.04
N ASP A 111 -15.15 -8.44 -22.26
CA ASP A 111 -14.33 -8.28 -23.47
C ASP A 111 -13.59 -6.94 -23.47
N PHE A 112 -14.27 -5.87 -23.07
CA PHE A 112 -13.63 -4.56 -22.88
C PHE A 112 -12.52 -4.62 -21.81
N PHE A 113 -12.76 -5.27 -20.68
CA PHE A 113 -11.77 -5.47 -19.63
C PHE A 113 -10.53 -6.23 -20.15
N LEU A 114 -10.74 -7.33 -20.88
CA LEU A 114 -9.65 -8.13 -21.44
C LEU A 114 -8.83 -7.31 -22.44
N ALA A 115 -9.48 -6.55 -23.31
CA ALA A 115 -8.81 -5.66 -24.25
C ALA A 115 -7.97 -4.58 -23.55
N GLN A 116 -8.51 -3.96 -22.48
CA GLN A 116 -7.73 -2.99 -21.68
C GLN A 116 -6.55 -3.65 -20.95
N ARG A 117 -6.73 -4.87 -20.44
CA ARG A 117 -5.66 -5.63 -19.80
C ARG A 117 -4.52 -5.93 -20.77
N ASP A 118 -4.85 -6.27 -22.02
CA ASP A 118 -3.85 -6.54 -23.04
C ASP A 118 -3.08 -5.27 -23.42
N LYS A 119 -3.77 -4.12 -23.52
CA LYS A 119 -3.11 -2.81 -23.68
C LYS A 119 -2.18 -2.47 -22.52
N PHE A 120 -2.62 -2.65 -21.29
CA PHE A 120 -1.78 -2.43 -20.10
C PHE A 120 -0.53 -3.33 -20.13
N ASN A 121 -0.71 -4.61 -20.47
CA ASN A 121 0.37 -5.59 -20.55
C ASN A 121 1.32 -5.39 -21.73
N ALA A 122 0.92 -4.63 -22.76
CA ALA A 122 1.79 -4.27 -23.88
C ALA A 122 2.84 -3.23 -23.51
N ARG A 123 2.67 -2.50 -22.38
CA ARG A 123 3.62 -1.50 -21.85
C ARG A 123 3.99 -0.39 -22.85
N ASN A 124 3.12 -0.10 -23.82
CA ASN A 124 3.27 0.96 -24.81
C ASN A 124 2.22 2.06 -24.59
N LEU A 125 2.25 2.67 -23.41
CA LEU A 125 1.30 3.66 -22.94
C LEU A 125 2.05 4.77 -22.23
N ASN A 126 1.54 6.00 -22.30
CA ASN A 126 2.09 7.07 -21.46
C ASN A 126 1.71 6.85 -19.97
N SER A 127 2.28 7.66 -19.08
CA SER A 127 2.08 7.54 -17.63
C SER A 127 0.61 7.69 -17.22
N ILE A 128 -0.12 8.65 -17.82
CA ILE A 128 -1.54 8.90 -17.56
C ILE A 128 -2.38 7.68 -17.95
N GLN A 129 -2.21 7.18 -19.18
CA GLN A 129 -2.93 6.00 -19.69
C GLN A 129 -2.63 4.75 -18.86
N SER A 130 -1.35 4.52 -18.52
CA SER A 130 -0.95 3.40 -17.67
C SER A 130 -1.61 3.47 -16.30
N THR A 131 -1.63 4.65 -15.69
CA THR A 131 -2.27 4.89 -14.39
C THR A 131 -3.79 4.73 -14.46
N ALA A 132 -4.42 5.25 -15.51
CA ALA A 132 -5.86 5.12 -15.73
C ALA A 132 -6.26 3.66 -15.91
N LEU A 133 -5.51 2.88 -16.69
CA LEU A 133 -5.74 1.45 -16.84
C LEU A 133 -5.47 0.67 -15.56
N LEU A 134 -4.45 1.02 -14.77
CA LEU A 134 -4.21 0.42 -13.46
C LEU A 134 -5.43 0.59 -12.54
N ILE A 135 -5.95 1.81 -12.42
CA ILE A 135 -7.13 2.12 -11.61
C ILE A 135 -8.37 1.41 -12.17
N PHE A 136 -8.60 1.48 -13.49
CA PHE A 136 -9.71 0.80 -14.15
C PHE A 136 -9.69 -0.71 -13.85
N MET A 137 -8.56 -1.38 -14.07
CA MET A 137 -8.42 -2.80 -13.78
C MET A 137 -8.62 -3.07 -12.29
N ASN A 138 -8.03 -2.29 -11.39
CA ASN A 138 -8.22 -2.47 -9.95
C ASN A 138 -9.69 -2.35 -9.51
N ARG A 139 -10.47 -1.47 -10.15
CA ARG A 139 -11.89 -1.29 -9.84
C ARG A 139 -12.78 -2.34 -10.49
N THR A 140 -12.31 -3.03 -11.53
CA THR A 140 -13.10 -3.96 -12.34
C THR A 140 -12.62 -5.41 -12.31
N CYS A 141 -11.45 -5.72 -11.74
CA CYS A 141 -10.91 -7.08 -11.61
C CYS A 141 -11.37 -7.76 -10.32
N TYR A 142 -11.22 -9.08 -10.25
CA TYR A 142 -11.57 -9.87 -9.07
C TYR A 142 -10.90 -9.33 -7.80
N ASN A 143 -11.72 -8.91 -6.83
CA ASN A 143 -11.34 -8.38 -5.52
C ASN A 143 -10.42 -7.15 -5.53
N GLY A 144 -10.22 -6.49 -6.68
CA GLY A 144 -9.27 -5.39 -6.79
C GLY A 144 -7.84 -5.79 -6.44
N LEU A 145 -7.46 -7.01 -6.78
CA LEU A 145 -6.09 -7.49 -6.60
C LEU A 145 -5.15 -6.85 -7.62
N TYR A 146 -3.91 -6.64 -7.20
CA TYR A 146 -2.79 -6.46 -8.11
C TYR A 146 -1.98 -7.76 -8.10
N ARG A 147 -1.86 -8.42 -9.25
CA ARG A 147 -1.07 -9.64 -9.42
C ARG A 147 -0.53 -9.70 -10.84
N VAL A 148 0.75 -10.01 -10.95
CA VAL A 148 1.45 -10.26 -12.21
C VAL A 148 1.93 -11.71 -12.27
N ASN A 149 2.15 -12.22 -13.47
CA ASN A 149 2.87 -13.49 -13.67
C ASN A 149 4.39 -13.27 -13.69
N SER A 150 5.16 -14.34 -13.87
CA SER A 150 6.64 -14.30 -13.98
C SER A 150 7.18 -13.43 -15.13
N LYS A 151 6.32 -13.03 -16.08
CA LYS A 151 6.66 -12.10 -17.17
C LYS A 151 6.25 -10.66 -16.86
N GLY A 152 5.85 -10.35 -15.63
CA GLY A 152 5.40 -9.01 -15.22
C GLY A 152 4.05 -8.58 -15.81
N LYS A 153 3.28 -9.51 -16.39
CA LYS A 153 1.97 -9.23 -16.99
C LYS A 153 0.86 -9.40 -15.96
N PHE A 154 0.01 -8.37 -15.83
CA PHE A 154 -1.20 -8.40 -15.02
C PHE A 154 -2.11 -9.55 -15.45
N ASN A 155 -2.50 -10.42 -14.50
CA ASN A 155 -3.22 -11.66 -14.78
C ASN A 155 -4.43 -11.90 -13.86
N VAL A 156 -4.96 -10.85 -13.23
CA VAL A 156 -6.18 -10.96 -12.42
C VAL A 156 -7.39 -11.07 -13.36
N PRO A 157 -8.35 -11.98 -13.11
CA PRO A 157 -9.55 -12.11 -13.94
C PRO A 157 -10.50 -10.93 -13.73
N PHE A 158 -11.45 -10.77 -14.67
CA PHE A 158 -12.55 -9.82 -14.59
C PHE A 158 -13.39 -10.04 -13.32
N GLY A 159 -13.74 -8.96 -12.65
CA GLY A 159 -14.61 -8.92 -11.48
C GLY A 159 -16.02 -8.52 -11.90
N LYS A 160 -17.02 -9.29 -11.48
CA LYS A 160 -18.43 -9.13 -11.87
C LYS A 160 -19.13 -8.00 -11.09
N TYR A 161 -18.55 -6.80 -11.10
CA TYR A 161 -19.13 -5.63 -10.44
C TYR A 161 -20.12 -4.93 -11.37
N SER A 162 -21.34 -4.69 -10.87
CA SER A 162 -22.43 -4.08 -11.65
C SER A 162 -22.16 -2.63 -12.05
N LYS A 163 -21.61 -1.82 -11.14
CA LYS A 163 -21.30 -0.40 -11.39
C LYS A 163 -20.10 0.07 -10.53
N PRO A 164 -18.88 -0.36 -10.83
CA PRO A 164 -17.69 0.00 -10.06
C PRO A 164 -17.35 1.48 -10.27
N LYS A 165 -17.07 2.21 -9.18
CA LYS A 165 -16.60 3.60 -9.26
C LYS A 165 -15.18 3.62 -9.84
N ILE A 166 -15.06 3.90 -11.14
CA ILE A 166 -13.79 3.93 -11.90
C ILE A 166 -13.12 5.29 -11.75
N CYS A 167 -13.85 6.38 -12.03
CA CYS A 167 -13.37 7.74 -11.87
C CYS A 167 -13.88 8.35 -10.56
N ASP A 168 -13.01 8.44 -9.55
CA ASP A 168 -13.32 9.08 -8.26
C ASP A 168 -12.74 10.50 -8.20
N VAL A 169 -13.39 11.43 -8.90
CA VAL A 169 -12.93 12.83 -9.03
C VAL A 169 -12.64 13.49 -7.68
N PRO A 170 -13.53 13.43 -6.65
CA PRO A 170 -13.22 14.01 -5.34
C PRO A 170 -11.96 13.44 -4.70
N THR A 171 -11.78 12.11 -4.75
CA THR A 171 -10.60 11.46 -4.17
C THR A 171 -9.33 11.84 -4.92
N ILE A 172 -9.32 11.81 -6.27
CA ILE A 172 -8.13 12.17 -7.05
C ILE A 172 -7.67 13.61 -6.75
N LYS A 173 -8.62 14.57 -6.69
CA LYS A 173 -8.29 15.96 -6.37
C LYS A 173 -7.75 16.10 -4.95
N CYS A 174 -8.33 15.38 -3.99
CA CYS A 174 -7.87 15.41 -2.61
C CYS A 174 -6.53 14.75 -2.38
N ASP A 175 -6.31 13.59 -2.97
CA ASP A 175 -5.03 12.89 -2.94
C ASP A 175 -3.95 13.78 -3.57
N SER A 176 -4.23 14.41 -4.72
CA SER A 176 -3.29 15.33 -5.37
C SER A 176 -2.88 16.49 -4.46
N GLN A 177 -3.83 17.12 -3.75
CA GLN A 177 -3.55 18.20 -2.80
C GLN A 177 -2.65 17.73 -1.64
N LEU A 178 -2.95 16.57 -1.06
CA LEU A 178 -2.18 16.03 0.05
C LEU A 178 -0.76 15.59 -0.38
N LEU A 179 -0.64 15.01 -1.58
CA LEU A 179 0.62 14.51 -2.13
C LEU A 179 1.61 15.62 -2.51
N GLN A 180 1.21 16.90 -2.51
CA GLN A 180 2.13 18.00 -2.83
C GLN A 180 3.34 18.06 -1.88
N LYS A 181 3.14 17.76 -0.58
CA LYS A 181 4.22 17.71 0.42
C LYS A 181 4.92 16.34 0.55
N VAL A 182 4.67 15.42 -0.39
CA VAL A 182 5.17 14.05 -0.35
C VAL A 182 6.24 13.84 -1.41
N THR A 183 7.44 13.43 -1.01
CA THR A 183 8.47 12.89 -1.91
C THR A 183 8.17 11.42 -2.17
N ILE A 184 7.98 11.05 -3.43
CA ILE A 184 7.64 9.70 -3.86
C ILE A 184 8.87 9.11 -4.56
N LEU A 185 9.36 7.99 -4.05
CA LEU A 185 10.51 7.25 -4.55
C LEU A 185 10.09 5.88 -5.10
N ASN A 186 10.97 5.27 -5.88
CA ASN A 186 10.81 3.91 -6.36
C ASN A 186 12.16 3.20 -6.32
N GLY A 187 12.20 2.08 -5.61
CA GLY A 187 13.43 1.32 -5.44
C GLY A 187 13.41 0.45 -4.19
N ASP A 188 14.60 0.02 -3.80
CA ASP A 188 14.78 -0.73 -2.59
C ASP A 188 14.44 0.11 -1.36
N TYR A 189 13.76 -0.48 -0.38
CA TYR A 189 13.30 0.26 0.80
C TYR A 189 14.46 0.86 1.61
N SER A 190 15.68 0.29 1.52
CA SER A 190 16.82 0.75 2.30
C SER A 190 17.40 2.08 1.80
N GLU A 191 17.16 2.43 0.54
CA GLU A 191 17.64 3.66 -0.08
C GLU A 191 16.89 4.89 0.42
N ILE A 192 15.70 4.74 1.00
CA ILE A 192 14.88 5.86 1.47
C ILE A 192 15.59 6.76 2.49
N LEU A 193 16.56 6.23 3.24
CA LEU A 193 17.32 6.97 4.25
C LEU A 193 18.11 8.15 3.67
N SER A 194 18.58 8.07 2.42
CA SER A 194 19.30 9.20 1.79
C SER A 194 18.39 10.40 1.50
N HIS A 195 17.07 10.24 1.64
CA HIS A 195 16.07 11.27 1.40
C HIS A 195 15.46 11.83 2.70
N VAL A 196 15.91 11.37 3.86
CA VAL A 196 15.44 11.82 5.18
C VAL A 196 16.38 12.90 5.70
N ASP A 197 15.94 14.15 5.55
CA ASP A 197 16.68 15.38 5.88
C ASP A 197 16.30 15.95 7.25
N SER A 198 16.15 15.09 8.27
CA SER A 198 15.84 15.50 9.65
C SER A 198 16.62 14.68 10.66
N PRO A 199 17.07 15.28 11.79
CA PRO A 199 17.64 14.53 12.90
C PRO A 199 16.65 13.54 13.52
N LYS A 200 15.34 13.76 13.35
CA LYS A 200 14.29 12.89 13.89
C LYS A 200 13.11 12.81 12.93
N ALA A 201 12.84 11.61 12.43
CA ALA A 201 11.67 11.29 11.63
C ALA A 201 10.90 10.11 12.26
N PHE A 202 9.66 9.93 11.84
CA PHE A 202 8.85 8.77 12.19
C PHE A 202 8.67 7.88 10.96
N PHE A 203 9.07 6.61 11.08
CA PHE A 203 8.96 5.61 10.03
C PHE A 203 7.79 4.67 10.34
N TYR A 204 6.91 4.48 9.37
CA TYR A 204 5.95 3.38 9.37
C TYR A 204 6.37 2.35 8.34
N ILE A 205 6.53 1.09 8.77
CA ILE A 205 7.13 0.03 7.96
C ILE A 205 6.13 -1.12 7.86
N ASP A 206 5.63 -1.38 6.66
CA ASP A 206 4.65 -2.45 6.40
C ASP A 206 5.13 -3.34 5.24
N PRO A 207 6.11 -4.23 5.47
CA PRO A 207 6.67 -5.07 4.43
C PRO A 207 5.68 -6.13 3.96
N PRO A 208 5.95 -6.79 2.82
CA PRO A 208 5.27 -8.04 2.50
C PRO A 208 5.45 -9.08 3.62
N TYR A 209 4.38 -9.80 3.96
CA TYR A 209 4.45 -10.84 4.99
C TYR A 209 5.28 -12.04 4.53
N LYS A 210 5.96 -12.66 5.51
CA LYS A 210 6.70 -13.91 5.32
C LYS A 210 5.78 -15.00 4.73
N PRO A 211 6.22 -15.75 3.70
CA PRO A 211 5.48 -16.91 3.20
C PRO A 211 5.26 -17.99 4.28
N ILE A 212 4.07 -18.59 4.30
CA ILE A 212 3.59 -19.46 5.40
C ILE A 212 3.95 -20.96 5.22
N SER A 213 4.46 -21.42 4.07
CA SER A 213 4.83 -22.84 3.92
C SER A 213 6.00 -23.15 2.97
N GLN A 214 6.80 -24.16 3.32
CA GLN A 214 7.69 -24.91 2.42
C GLN A 214 6.94 -25.80 1.41
N SER A 215 5.65 -26.10 1.64
CA SER A 215 4.83 -26.98 0.79
C SER A 215 4.03 -26.26 -0.30
N SER A 216 4.23 -24.95 -0.49
CA SER A 216 3.83 -24.27 -1.71
C SER A 216 5.01 -24.23 -2.68
N SER A 217 5.42 -25.40 -3.14
CA SER A 217 6.22 -25.60 -4.36
C SER A 217 5.43 -25.23 -5.62
N PHE A 218 4.71 -24.11 -5.57
CA PHE A 218 4.13 -23.38 -6.70
C PHE A 218 4.64 -21.95 -6.59
N ASN A 219 5.61 -21.63 -7.45
CA ASN A 219 6.35 -20.38 -7.61
C ASN A 219 7.70 -20.33 -6.86
N ALA A 220 8.58 -21.31 -7.12
CA ALA A 220 9.97 -20.96 -7.39
C ALA A 220 9.97 -19.96 -8.57
N TYR A 221 10.83 -18.94 -8.56
CA TYR A 221 10.90 -17.82 -9.51
C TYR A 221 10.00 -16.60 -9.26
N ASP A 222 9.90 -16.14 -8.01
CA ASP A 222 9.67 -14.70 -7.78
C ASP A 222 11.03 -14.07 -7.47
N LYS A 223 11.51 -13.16 -8.33
CA LYS A 223 12.80 -12.49 -8.14
C LYS A 223 12.84 -11.57 -6.91
N ASN A 224 11.67 -11.29 -6.31
CA ASN A 224 11.47 -10.37 -5.20
C ASN A 224 10.71 -11.04 -4.04
N LYS A 225 11.00 -12.30 -3.70
CA LYS A 225 10.40 -12.92 -2.51
C LYS A 225 10.90 -12.19 -1.26
N PHE A 226 9.98 -11.76 -0.41
CA PHE A 226 10.30 -11.20 0.91
C PHE A 226 10.41 -12.34 1.92
N ASP A 227 11.48 -13.13 1.78
CA ASP A 227 11.77 -14.31 2.59
C ASP A 227 12.51 -13.97 3.89
N ASP A 228 13.05 -14.98 4.56
CA ASP A 228 13.68 -14.85 5.88
C ASP A 228 14.94 -13.98 5.81
N THR A 229 15.68 -14.01 4.70
CA THR A 229 16.83 -13.14 4.46
C THR A 229 16.40 -11.67 4.33
N GLU A 230 15.30 -11.41 3.63
CA GLU A 230 14.75 -10.05 3.53
C GLU A 230 14.15 -9.56 4.85
N GLN A 231 13.56 -10.44 5.67
CA GLN A 231 13.09 -10.10 7.02
C GLN A 231 14.27 -9.75 7.95
N GLU A 232 15.38 -10.49 7.87
CA GLU A 232 16.62 -10.18 8.60
C GLU A 232 17.23 -8.85 8.14
N ARG A 233 17.32 -8.62 6.83
CA ARG A 233 17.76 -7.34 6.24
C ARG A 233 16.87 -6.18 6.69
N LEU A 234 15.57 -6.42 6.82
CA LEU A 234 14.62 -5.42 7.33
C LEU A 234 14.84 -5.14 8.82
N LYS A 235 15.12 -6.16 9.64
CA LYS A 235 15.47 -5.96 11.06
C LYS A 235 16.72 -5.09 11.19
N ASP A 236 17.76 -5.35 10.40
CA ASP A 236 18.99 -4.55 10.43
C ASP A 236 18.76 -3.11 9.97
N PHE A 237 17.88 -2.92 8.97
CA PHE A 237 17.43 -1.60 8.56
C PHE A 237 16.68 -0.87 9.68
N CYS A 238 15.78 -1.53 10.40
CA CYS A 238 15.09 -0.96 11.56
C CYS A 238 16.06 -0.59 12.70
N ALA A 239 17.04 -1.45 12.98
CA ALA A 239 18.10 -1.15 13.95
C ALA A 239 18.88 0.10 13.53
N ARG A 240 19.28 0.19 12.25
CA ARG A 240 19.96 1.37 11.69
C ARG A 240 19.14 2.64 11.82
N ILE A 241 17.83 2.62 11.51
CA ILE A 241 16.91 3.75 11.73
C ILE A 241 16.98 4.22 13.19
N GLY A 242 16.95 3.28 14.13
CA GLY A 242 17.06 3.57 15.56
C GLY A 242 18.40 4.22 15.95
N THR A 243 19.52 3.71 15.43
CA THR A 243 20.85 4.29 15.70
C THR A 243 21.01 5.73 15.20
N LEU A 244 20.25 6.11 14.16
CA LEU A 244 20.20 7.48 13.62
C LEU A 244 19.27 8.40 14.42
N GLY A 245 18.67 7.93 15.52
CA GLY A 245 17.83 8.74 16.41
C GLY A 245 16.37 8.88 15.97
N HIS A 246 15.94 8.13 14.96
CA HIS A 246 14.57 8.13 14.46
C HIS A 246 13.67 7.15 15.22
N TYR A 247 12.36 7.39 15.18
CA TYR A 247 11.36 6.44 15.69
C TYR A 247 10.78 5.62 14.56
N TRP A 248 10.45 4.36 14.83
CA TRP A 248 9.79 3.52 13.85
C TRP A 248 8.76 2.58 14.47
N LEU A 249 7.74 2.28 13.68
CA LEU A 249 6.73 1.27 13.96
C LEU A 249 6.62 0.35 12.74
N LEU A 250 6.83 -0.94 12.97
CA LEU A 250 6.72 -1.98 11.97
C LEU A 250 5.46 -2.81 12.22
N SER A 251 4.69 -3.09 11.17
CA SER A 251 3.61 -4.09 11.22
C SER A 251 3.98 -5.36 10.47
N ASN A 252 3.62 -6.53 11.01
CA ASN A 252 3.82 -7.81 10.33
C ASN A 252 2.80 -8.85 10.79
N SER A 253 2.51 -9.86 9.98
CA SER A 253 1.65 -10.96 10.42
C SER A 253 2.32 -11.77 11.53
N ASP A 254 1.58 -12.15 12.56
CA ASP A 254 2.10 -13.06 13.58
C ASP A 254 2.24 -14.48 13.00
N THR A 255 3.44 -15.07 13.03
CA THR A 255 3.68 -16.46 12.64
C THR A 255 2.91 -17.44 13.53
N LYS A 256 2.62 -17.04 14.77
CA LYS A 256 1.82 -17.81 15.73
C LYS A 256 0.35 -17.99 15.30
N ASN A 257 -0.11 -17.24 14.30
CA ASN A 257 -1.42 -17.48 13.66
C ASN A 257 -1.50 -18.82 12.92
N PHE A 258 -0.36 -19.40 12.54
CA PHE A 258 -0.29 -20.64 11.77
C PHE A 258 0.32 -21.77 12.57
N ASP A 259 1.37 -21.47 13.34
CA ASP A 259 2.00 -22.40 14.27
C ASP A 259 2.28 -21.67 15.58
N PRO A 260 1.54 -21.96 16.67
CA PRO A 260 1.70 -21.29 17.97
C PRO A 260 3.12 -21.35 18.56
N ASN A 261 3.92 -22.34 18.16
CA ASN A 261 5.31 -22.52 18.61
C ASN A 261 6.33 -21.78 17.72
N ASN A 262 5.87 -21.13 16.64
CA ASN A 262 6.76 -20.40 15.74
C ASN A 262 7.09 -19.02 16.31
N GLU A 263 8.21 -18.96 17.02
CA GLU A 263 8.75 -17.75 17.67
C GLU A 263 9.66 -16.92 16.75
N TYR A 264 9.60 -17.12 15.43
CA TYR A 264 10.52 -16.47 14.48
C TYR A 264 10.62 -14.95 14.70
N PHE A 265 9.47 -14.24 14.71
CA PHE A 265 9.48 -12.79 14.89
C PHE A 265 9.76 -12.35 16.33
N ASP A 266 9.41 -13.14 17.33
CA ASP A 266 9.78 -12.87 18.73
C ASP A 266 11.30 -12.89 18.88
N ASN A 267 11.97 -13.87 18.28
CA ASN A 267 13.42 -14.01 18.31
C ASN A 267 14.13 -12.96 17.44
N LEU A 268 13.61 -12.71 16.23
CA LEU A 268 14.20 -11.75 15.30
C LEU A 268 14.20 -10.33 15.86
N TYR A 269 13.12 -9.93 16.54
CA TYR A 269 12.92 -8.59 17.08
C TYR A 269 13.00 -8.53 18.62
N LYS A 270 13.70 -9.48 19.26
CA LYS A 270 13.79 -9.60 20.75
C LYS A 270 14.29 -8.35 21.48
N ASP A 271 15.07 -7.52 20.79
CA ASP A 271 15.66 -6.29 21.34
C ASP A 271 14.73 -5.07 21.17
N PHE A 272 13.50 -5.29 20.68
CA PHE A 272 12.49 -4.26 20.42
C PHE A 272 11.18 -4.56 21.13
N ASN A 273 10.30 -3.56 21.20
CA ASN A 273 8.99 -3.70 21.81
C ASN A 273 8.03 -4.39 20.85
N ILE A 274 7.58 -5.60 21.18
CA ILE A 274 6.63 -6.38 20.38
C ILE A 274 5.25 -6.34 21.02
N LYS A 275 4.26 -5.82 20.30
CA LYS A 275 2.85 -5.80 20.70
C LYS A 275 2.00 -6.58 19.71
N ARG A 276 1.20 -7.52 20.21
CA ARG A 276 0.21 -8.25 19.42
C ARG A 276 -1.13 -7.54 19.44
N VAL A 277 -1.71 -7.29 18.28
CA VAL A 277 -3.02 -6.64 18.13
C VAL A 277 -3.95 -7.51 17.31
N LYS A 278 -5.23 -7.51 17.65
CA LYS A 278 -6.23 -8.31 16.95
C LYS A 278 -6.55 -7.69 15.59
N ALA A 279 -6.57 -8.51 14.55
CA ALA A 279 -7.02 -8.15 13.21
C ALA A 279 -8.16 -9.07 12.75
N LYS A 280 -9.07 -8.54 11.93
CA LYS A 280 -10.21 -9.31 11.38
C LYS A 280 -9.83 -9.89 10.01
N ARG A 281 -9.85 -11.22 9.83
CA ARG A 281 -9.76 -11.82 8.49
C ARG A 281 -11.03 -11.51 7.69
N LYS A 282 -10.93 -10.70 6.62
CA LYS A 282 -12.04 -10.47 5.68
C LYS A 282 -12.19 -11.56 4.60
N ILE A 283 -11.19 -12.42 4.40
CA ILE A 283 -11.20 -13.41 3.31
C ILE A 283 -10.79 -14.78 3.86
N ASN A 284 -11.78 -15.58 4.24
CA ASN A 284 -11.61 -17.03 4.36
C ASN A 284 -12.92 -17.69 3.91
N SER A 285 -12.84 -18.55 2.90
CA SER A 285 -13.99 -19.22 2.29
C SER A 285 -14.65 -20.28 3.19
N ILE A 286 -14.03 -20.58 4.34
CA ILE A 286 -14.47 -21.59 5.30
C ILE A 286 -14.83 -20.91 6.63
N SER A 287 -16.10 -20.98 7.03
CA SER A 287 -16.64 -20.36 8.24
C SER A 287 -15.97 -20.85 9.53
N SER A 288 -15.57 -22.13 9.60
CA SER A 288 -14.92 -22.74 10.76
C SER A 288 -13.45 -22.35 10.98
N LYS A 289 -12.82 -21.64 10.01
CA LYS A 289 -11.45 -21.10 10.12
C LYS A 289 -11.42 -19.58 10.34
N ARG A 290 -12.55 -18.97 10.71
CA ARG A 290 -12.64 -17.57 11.14
C ARG A 290 -12.25 -17.47 12.62
N GLY A 291 -10.95 -17.62 12.91
CA GLY A 291 -10.37 -17.25 14.21
C GLY A 291 -9.91 -15.80 14.22
N GLU A 292 -9.75 -15.23 15.42
CA GLU A 292 -8.99 -14.00 15.59
C GLU A 292 -7.57 -14.22 15.08
N ILE A 293 -7.07 -13.36 14.20
CA ILE A 293 -5.65 -13.33 13.85
C ILE A 293 -4.98 -12.19 14.58
N PHE A 294 -3.70 -12.36 14.85
CA PHE A 294 -2.85 -11.34 15.43
C PHE A 294 -1.95 -10.72 14.36
N GLU A 295 -1.85 -9.41 14.42
CA GLU A 295 -0.82 -8.64 13.75
C GLU A 295 0.19 -8.20 14.82
N LEU A 296 1.47 -8.21 14.47
CA LEU A 296 2.55 -7.67 15.28
C LEU A 296 2.68 -6.19 14.99
N LEU A 297 2.84 -5.41 16.03
CA LEU A 297 3.31 -4.03 16.02
C LEU A 297 4.63 -4.00 16.79
N ILE A 298 5.72 -3.69 16.09
CA ILE A 298 7.09 -3.73 16.64
C ILE A 298 7.66 -2.31 16.61
N SER A 299 8.26 -1.83 17.70
CA SER A 299 8.81 -0.47 17.81
C SER A 299 10.12 -0.37 18.59
N ASN A 300 10.86 0.71 18.36
CA ASN A 300 12.06 1.07 19.13
C ASN A 300 11.80 2.05 20.29
N TYR A 301 10.56 2.15 20.74
CA TYR A 301 10.09 3.05 21.80
C TYR A 301 8.93 2.42 22.56
#